data_AF-A0A1I1SLC9-F1
#
_entry.id   AF-A0A1I1SLC9-F1
#
_cell.length_a   1.000
_cell.length_b   1.000
_cell.length_c   1.000
_cell.angle_alpha   90.00
_cell.angle_beta   90.00
_cell.angle_gamma   90.00
#
_symmetry.space_group_name_H-M   'P 1'
#
loop_
_entity.id
_entity.type
_entity.pdbx_description
1 polymer ?
#
loop_
_entity_poly.entity_id
_entity_poly.type
_entity_poly.pdbx_seq_one_letter_code
_entity_poly.pdbx_strand_id
1 'polypeptide(L)'
;MVVSHELGALAADVHTQDLFHNTPMFGMAGGVVSFANLDASSYEKPNPGGFRRLLIIKSKDIDGVWPKLADITAGEIVEAPEFVTGAKLAEYSFPDGSFDLTDASDGDPGFQSFKHAGTFMMAGFGKALTAEIMKHLNAGCILIGEMNDNQFAVAGTSDNPLYVKTAFSSGKKGAEKRGYTCKAEQDGFMFGVTPLKAEIAAQLPLIAAV
;
A
#
# COMPACT_ATOMS: atom_id res chain seq x y z
N MET A 1 -77.04 -49.26 36.53
CA MET A 1 -76.65 -50.35 35.63
C MET A 1 -76.68 -49.79 34.21
N VAL A 2 -75.69 -50.15 33.39
CA VAL A 2 -75.24 -49.52 32.12
C VAL A 2 -74.13 -48.48 32.31
N VAL A 3 -72.99 -48.83 31.72
CA VAL A 3 -71.66 -48.18 31.67
C VAL A 3 -71.52 -47.55 30.29
N SER A 4 -70.78 -46.43 30.13
CA SER A 4 -70.03 -46.01 28.91
C SER A 4 -69.47 -44.59 29.12
N HIS A 5 -68.16 -44.41 29.25
CA HIS A 5 -67.17 -44.12 28.19
C HIS A 5 -66.81 -42.62 28.12
N GLU A 6 -65.75 -42.21 28.82
CA GLU A 6 -64.81 -41.16 28.37
C GLU A 6 -63.42 -41.56 28.91
N LEU A 7 -62.51 -42.06 28.07
CA LEU A 7 -61.52 -41.29 27.29
C LEU A 7 -60.57 -40.48 28.17
N GLY A 8 -59.32 -40.93 28.25
CA GLY A 8 -58.25 -40.13 28.86
C GLY A 8 -56.99 -40.90 29.25
N ALA A 9 -56.57 -41.90 28.47
CA ALA A 9 -55.24 -42.47 28.61
C ALA A 9 -54.20 -41.50 28.03
N LEU A 10 -53.39 -40.89 28.89
CA LEU A 10 -52.18 -40.16 28.52
C LEU A 10 -51.20 -40.14 29.71
N ALA A 11 -50.77 -41.32 30.12
CA ALA A 11 -49.55 -41.51 30.90
C ALA A 11 -48.53 -42.20 29.99
N ALA A 12 -47.94 -41.41 29.10
CA ALA A 12 -46.78 -41.80 28.32
C ALA A 12 -45.62 -40.90 28.75
N ASP A 13 -44.86 -41.43 29.70
CA ASP A 13 -43.40 -41.54 29.60
C ASP A 13 -42.68 -40.35 28.95
N VAL A 14 -42.51 -39.27 29.71
CA VAL A 14 -41.52 -38.23 29.37
C VAL A 14 -40.16 -38.79 29.76
N HIS A 15 -39.57 -39.55 28.85
CA HIS A 15 -38.16 -39.91 28.88
C HIS A 15 -37.33 -38.61 28.78
N THR A 16 -36.96 -38.10 29.94
CA THR A 16 -35.99 -37.02 30.14
C THR A 16 -34.58 -37.61 30.01
N GLN A 17 -34.22 -38.03 28.80
CA GLN A 17 -32.84 -38.36 28.48
C GLN A 17 -32.48 -37.80 27.10
N ASP A 18 -31.38 -37.04 27.11
CA ASP A 18 -30.53 -36.77 25.95
C ASP A 18 -30.99 -35.74 24.92
N LEU A 19 -31.15 -34.49 25.39
CA LEU A 19 -30.85 -33.31 24.56
C LEU A 19 -29.86 -32.36 25.25
N PHE A 20 -28.82 -32.92 25.87
CA PHE A 20 -27.56 -32.19 25.97
C PHE A 20 -26.87 -32.28 24.61
N HIS A 21 -27.29 -31.41 23.69
CA HIS A 21 -26.43 -31.00 22.58
C HIS A 21 -25.17 -30.40 23.21
N ASN A 22 -24.16 -31.24 23.36
CA ASN A 22 -22.80 -30.85 23.66
C ASN A 22 -22.21 -30.23 22.40
N THR A 23 -22.72 -29.06 22.02
CA THR A 23 -22.06 -28.23 21.02
C THR A 23 -20.76 -27.79 21.67
N PRO A 24 -19.58 -28.11 21.11
CA PRO A 24 -18.35 -27.52 21.59
C PRO A 24 -18.51 -26.01 21.42
N MET A 25 -18.66 -25.30 22.54
CA MET A 25 -18.37 -23.87 22.60
C MET A 25 -16.88 -23.76 22.27
N PHE A 26 -16.57 -23.75 20.97
CA PHE A 26 -15.38 -23.10 20.46
C PHE A 26 -15.47 -21.68 20.97
N GLY A 27 -14.78 -21.44 22.08
CA GLY A 27 -14.45 -20.13 22.58
C GLY A 27 -13.65 -19.42 21.51
N MET A 28 -14.36 -18.90 20.52
CA MET A 28 -13.93 -17.80 19.70
C MET A 28 -13.82 -16.63 20.68
N ALA A 29 -12.69 -16.55 21.36
CA ALA A 29 -12.16 -15.28 21.83
C ALA A 29 -11.90 -14.46 20.56
N GLY A 30 -12.98 -13.97 19.96
CA GLY A 30 -12.95 -12.94 18.94
C GLY A 30 -12.42 -11.72 19.64
N GLY A 31 -11.10 -11.57 19.64
CA GLY A 31 -10.47 -10.31 19.98
C GLY A 31 -11.14 -9.27 19.10
N VAL A 32 -11.95 -8.41 19.71
CA VAL A 32 -12.50 -7.25 19.02
C VAL A 32 -11.30 -6.40 18.64
N VAL A 33 -10.85 -6.53 17.39
CA VAL A 33 -9.80 -5.67 16.84
C VAL A 33 -10.44 -4.29 16.68
N SER A 34 -10.38 -3.52 17.76
CA SER A 34 -10.90 -2.17 17.80
C SER A 34 -9.78 -1.20 17.44
N PHE A 35 -10.01 -0.32 16.47
CA PHE A 35 -9.15 0.85 16.23
C PHE A 35 -9.16 1.85 17.39
N ALA A 36 -10.02 1.65 18.41
CA ALA A 36 -10.26 2.62 19.49
C ALA A 36 -9.04 2.97 20.36
N ASN A 37 -7.92 2.23 20.24
CA ASN A 37 -6.71 2.51 21.00
C ASN A 37 -5.59 3.17 20.17
N LEU A 38 -5.80 3.48 18.88
CA LEU A 38 -4.82 4.23 18.10
C LEU A 38 -5.01 5.72 18.33
N ASP A 39 -4.06 6.34 19.03
CA ASP A 39 -3.98 7.79 19.14
C ASP A 39 -3.46 8.37 17.82
N ALA A 40 -4.38 8.73 16.93
CA ALA A 40 -4.07 9.41 15.68
C ALA A 40 -3.86 10.93 15.87
N SER A 41 -3.89 11.45 17.10
CA SER A 41 -3.60 12.85 17.35
C SER A 41 -2.09 13.07 17.38
N SER A 42 -1.58 13.95 16.53
CA SER A 42 -0.21 14.44 16.64
C SER A 42 -0.11 15.50 17.75
N TYR A 43 -0.74 15.26 18.91
CA TYR A 43 -0.87 16.26 19.96
C TYR A 43 0.52 16.71 20.41
N GLU A 44 0.78 18.02 20.30
CA GLU A 44 2.05 18.68 20.66
C GLU A 44 3.31 18.20 19.92
N LYS A 45 3.19 17.38 18.86
CA LYS A 45 4.32 16.95 18.03
C LYS A 45 4.18 17.49 16.61
N PRO A 46 5.25 18.07 16.03
CA PRO A 46 5.26 18.41 14.61
C PRO A 46 5.03 17.14 13.76
N ASN A 47 4.13 17.22 12.78
CA ASN A 47 3.90 16.19 11.76
C ASN A 47 4.07 16.82 10.37
N PRO A 48 5.31 17.14 9.96
CA PRO A 48 5.55 17.80 8.68
C PRO A 48 5.22 16.83 7.54
N GLY A 49 4.21 17.18 6.75
CA GLY A 49 3.94 16.46 5.51
C GLY A 49 5.02 16.68 4.44
N GLY A 50 4.84 16.03 3.30
CA GLY A 50 5.69 16.20 2.13
C GLY A 50 6.87 15.23 2.06
N PHE A 51 7.43 15.13 0.86
CA PHE A 51 8.54 14.24 0.53
C PHE A 51 9.77 15.04 0.09
N ARG A 52 10.95 14.61 0.53
CA ARG A 52 12.23 15.27 0.22
C ARG A 52 13.06 14.51 -0.82
N ARG A 53 12.90 13.18 -0.89
CA ARG A 53 13.58 12.32 -1.87
C ARG A 53 12.63 11.32 -2.48
N LEU A 54 12.89 10.98 -3.73
CA LEU A 54 12.24 9.87 -4.44
C LEU A 54 13.32 8.89 -4.88
N LEU A 55 13.10 7.62 -4.57
CA LEU A 55 13.83 6.51 -5.15
C LEU A 55 12.91 5.80 -6.14
N ILE A 56 13.40 5.54 -7.35
CA ILE A 56 12.67 4.80 -8.39
C ILE A 56 13.45 3.53 -8.70
N ILE A 57 12.74 2.40 -8.68
CA ILE A 57 13.24 1.10 -9.11
C ILE A 57 12.34 0.57 -10.22
N LYS A 58 12.93 -0.06 -11.24
CA LYS A 58 12.15 -0.70 -12.32
C LYS A 58 11.73 -2.09 -11.87
N SER A 59 10.52 -2.52 -12.21
CA SER A 59 10.04 -3.86 -11.86
C SER A 59 10.94 -4.95 -12.42
N LYS A 60 11.48 -4.77 -13.64
CA LYS A 60 12.43 -5.69 -14.27
C LYS A 60 13.79 -5.83 -13.57
N ASP A 61 14.11 -4.90 -12.67
CA ASP A 61 15.36 -4.86 -11.93
C ASP A 61 15.24 -5.57 -10.56
N ILE A 62 14.04 -6.08 -10.26
CA ILE A 62 13.69 -6.89 -9.08
C ILE A 62 13.53 -8.34 -9.54
N ASP A 63 14.13 -9.27 -8.80
CA ASP A 63 13.86 -10.69 -8.95
C ASP A 63 12.64 -11.08 -8.09
N GLY A 64 11.67 -11.76 -8.69
CA GLY A 64 10.41 -12.12 -8.04
C GLY A 64 9.44 -10.97 -7.75
N VAL A 65 8.55 -11.20 -6.79
CA VAL A 65 7.45 -10.28 -6.43
C VAL A 65 7.79 -9.49 -5.17
N TRP A 66 7.83 -8.15 -5.28
CA TRP A 66 8.07 -7.26 -4.16
C TRP A 66 7.34 -5.90 -4.33
N PRO A 67 6.80 -5.31 -3.25
CA PRO A 67 6.47 -5.98 -1.99
C PRO A 67 5.28 -6.93 -2.19
N LYS A 68 5.26 -8.04 -1.45
CA LYS A 68 4.08 -8.91 -1.31
C LYS A 68 3.39 -8.62 0.02
N LEU A 69 2.10 -8.97 0.12
CA LEU A 69 1.33 -8.76 1.35
C LEU A 69 1.97 -9.41 2.59
N ALA A 70 2.66 -10.54 2.42
CA ALA A 70 3.37 -11.22 3.48
C ALA A 70 4.60 -10.47 4.02
N ASP A 71 5.13 -9.50 3.26
CA ASP A 71 6.25 -8.65 3.69
C ASP A 71 5.78 -7.54 4.63
N ILE A 72 4.46 -7.31 4.73
CA ILE A 72 3.88 -6.27 5.56
C ILE A 72 3.59 -6.84 6.95
N THR A 73 4.43 -6.46 7.91
CA THR A 73 4.28 -6.85 9.32
C THR A 73 4.10 -5.60 10.16
N ALA A 74 3.07 -5.59 11.01
CA ALA A 74 2.73 -4.43 11.85
C ALA A 74 2.53 -3.12 11.08
N GLY A 75 2.11 -3.20 9.81
CA GLY A 75 1.85 -2.02 8.97
C GLY A 75 3.08 -1.47 8.26
N GLU A 76 4.22 -2.17 8.29
CA GLU A 76 5.45 -1.77 7.59
C GLU A 76 5.99 -2.92 6.74
N ILE A 77 6.64 -2.59 5.62
CA ILE A 77 7.37 -3.55 4.79
C ILE A 77 8.70 -3.86 5.48
N VAL A 78 8.92 -5.14 5.84
CA VAL A 78 10.11 -5.57 6.60
C VAL A 78 11.16 -6.31 5.77
N GLU A 79 10.84 -6.70 4.53
CA GLU A 79 11.74 -7.42 3.62
C GLU A 79 12.25 -6.50 2.50
N ALA A 80 13.54 -6.61 2.18
CA ALA A 80 14.14 -5.90 1.05
C ALA A 80 13.78 -6.57 -0.29
N PRO A 81 13.71 -5.81 -1.40
CA PRO A 81 13.61 -6.42 -2.72
C PRO A 81 14.89 -7.21 -3.05
N GLU A 82 14.74 -8.36 -3.68
CA GLU A 82 15.86 -9.06 -4.29
C GLU A 82 16.20 -8.39 -5.63
N PHE A 83 17.42 -7.90 -5.78
CA PHE A 83 17.84 -7.16 -6.96
C PHE A 83 18.47 -8.08 -8.00
N VAL A 84 18.14 -7.87 -9.27
CA VAL A 84 18.92 -8.44 -10.38
C VAL A 84 20.37 -7.95 -10.26
N THR A 85 21.34 -8.81 -10.59
CA THR A 85 22.77 -8.48 -10.45
C THR A 85 23.13 -7.16 -11.16
N GLY A 86 23.63 -6.19 -10.40
CA GLY A 86 24.03 -4.86 -10.91
C GLY A 86 22.91 -3.83 -11.00
N ALA A 87 21.66 -4.21 -10.68
CA ALA A 87 20.56 -3.28 -10.54
C ALA A 87 20.79 -2.32 -9.38
N LYS A 88 20.36 -1.07 -9.58
CA LYS A 88 20.49 0.02 -8.60
C LYS A 88 19.30 0.97 -8.76
N LEU A 89 18.90 1.61 -7.66
CA LEU A 89 17.83 2.59 -7.66
C LEU A 89 18.31 3.95 -8.16
N ALA A 90 17.45 4.64 -8.92
CA ALA A 90 17.66 6.04 -9.24
C ALA A 90 17.14 6.92 -8.10
N GLU A 91 17.97 7.84 -7.61
CA GLU A 91 17.60 8.83 -6.59
C GLU A 91 17.34 10.18 -7.25
N TYR A 92 16.21 10.81 -6.91
CA TYR A 92 15.85 12.15 -7.32
C TYR A 92 15.57 13.01 -6.08
N SER A 93 16.28 14.14 -5.99
CA SER A 93 16.00 15.19 -5.02
C SER A 93 15.06 16.21 -5.62
N PHE A 94 14.01 16.60 -4.89
CA PHE A 94 13.04 17.58 -5.35
C PHE A 94 12.97 18.79 -4.42
N PRO A 95 12.65 19.99 -4.94
CA PRO A 95 12.18 21.08 -4.10
C PRO A 95 10.89 20.68 -3.37
N ASP A 96 10.64 21.29 -2.22
CA ASP A 96 9.44 21.04 -1.42
C ASP A 96 8.15 21.21 -2.26
N GLY A 97 7.16 20.35 -1.99
CA GLY A 97 5.88 20.30 -2.69
C GLY A 97 5.95 19.86 -4.16
N SER A 98 7.05 19.26 -4.61
CA SER A 98 7.21 18.81 -6.00
C SER A 98 7.06 17.30 -6.19
N PHE A 99 6.87 16.54 -5.13
CA PHE A 99 6.62 15.10 -5.15
C PHE A 99 5.55 14.72 -4.12
N ASP A 100 4.66 13.81 -4.52
CA ASP A 100 3.53 13.33 -3.76
C ASP A 100 3.29 11.84 -4.05
N LEU A 101 2.89 11.09 -3.02
CA LEU A 101 2.41 9.71 -3.08
C LEU A 101 1.04 9.66 -2.43
N THR A 102 0.09 9.06 -3.11
CA THR A 102 -1.29 8.90 -2.65
C THR A 102 -1.76 7.50 -2.91
N ASP A 103 -2.66 7.05 -2.05
CA ASP A 103 -3.47 5.87 -2.27
C ASP A 103 -4.96 6.19 -2.08
N ALA A 104 -5.79 5.37 -2.71
CA ALA A 104 -7.23 5.39 -2.52
C ALA A 104 -7.74 3.95 -2.49
N SER A 105 -8.58 3.63 -1.52
CA SER A 105 -9.36 2.40 -1.53
C SER A 105 -10.67 2.67 -2.25
N ASP A 106 -10.94 1.93 -3.31
CA ASP A 106 -12.18 2.04 -4.09
C ASP A 106 -12.77 0.64 -4.36
N GLY A 107 -14.03 0.59 -4.77
CA GLY A 107 -14.74 -0.64 -5.12
C GLY A 107 -15.80 -1.08 -4.11
N ASP A 108 -16.68 -1.97 -4.59
CA ASP A 108 -17.77 -2.55 -3.80
C ASP A 108 -17.25 -3.57 -2.77
N PRO A 109 -17.97 -3.81 -1.66
CA PRO A 109 -17.63 -4.86 -0.71
C PRO A 109 -17.40 -6.22 -1.40
N GLY A 110 -16.22 -6.81 -1.22
CA GLY A 110 -15.80 -8.05 -1.89
C GLY A 110 -14.98 -7.86 -3.17
N PHE A 111 -14.89 -6.64 -3.68
CA PHE A 111 -14.09 -6.24 -4.85
C PHE A 111 -13.21 -5.01 -4.58
N GLN A 112 -12.96 -4.71 -3.31
CA GLN A 112 -12.14 -3.56 -2.91
C GLN A 112 -10.68 -3.78 -3.33
N SER A 113 -10.11 -2.76 -3.96
CA SER A 113 -8.68 -2.66 -4.27
C SER A 113 -8.15 -1.30 -3.87
N PHE A 114 -6.83 -1.22 -3.82
CA PHE A 114 -6.13 0.05 -3.66
C PHE A 114 -5.62 0.53 -5.02
N LYS A 115 -5.79 1.83 -5.25
CA LYS A 115 -5.13 2.58 -6.32
C LYS A 115 -3.92 3.29 -5.74
N HIS A 116 -2.75 3.07 -6.30
CA HIS A 116 -1.53 3.81 -5.97
C HIS A 116 -1.27 4.88 -7.02
N ALA A 117 -0.90 6.07 -6.58
CA ALA A 117 -0.50 7.16 -7.46
C ALA A 117 0.70 7.93 -6.91
N GLY A 118 1.63 8.27 -7.80
CA GLY A 118 2.76 9.14 -7.52
C GLY A 118 2.85 10.26 -8.55
N THR A 119 3.03 11.49 -8.09
CA THR A 119 3.24 12.65 -8.97
C THR A 119 4.52 13.35 -8.58
N PHE A 120 5.45 13.52 -9.52
CA PHE A 120 6.66 14.30 -9.30
C PHE A 120 6.94 15.27 -10.45
N MET A 121 7.54 16.41 -10.12
CA MET A 121 7.88 17.47 -11.07
C MET A 121 9.39 17.63 -11.17
N MET A 122 9.90 17.62 -12.40
CA MET A 122 11.32 17.83 -12.71
C MET A 122 11.47 19.18 -13.41
N ALA A 123 12.18 20.12 -12.76
CA ALA A 123 12.40 21.45 -13.31
C ALA A 123 13.44 21.43 -14.44
N GLY A 124 13.22 22.26 -15.45
CA GLY A 124 14.16 22.47 -16.55
C GLY A 124 13.94 21.56 -17.77
N PHE A 125 14.78 21.76 -18.77
CA PHE A 125 14.76 21.03 -20.03
C PHE A 125 16.19 20.88 -20.51
N GLY A 126 16.71 19.67 -20.48
CA GLY A 126 18.10 19.38 -20.84
C GLY A 126 18.24 17.94 -21.32
N LYS A 127 19.27 17.67 -22.15
CA LYS A 127 19.47 16.36 -22.79
C LYS A 127 19.58 15.22 -21.78
N ALA A 128 20.30 15.44 -20.67
CA ALA A 128 20.45 14.45 -19.60
C ALA A 128 19.09 14.14 -18.94
N LEU A 129 18.30 15.17 -18.67
CA LEU A 129 16.97 15.04 -18.07
C LEU A 129 16.02 14.25 -18.98
N THR A 130 16.00 14.61 -20.28
CA THR A 130 15.17 13.92 -21.26
C THR A 130 15.63 12.47 -21.42
N ALA A 131 16.94 12.20 -21.50
CA ALA A 131 17.46 10.84 -21.58
C ALA A 131 17.09 10.01 -20.34
N GLU A 132 17.11 10.61 -19.16
CA GLU A 132 16.73 9.97 -17.91
C GLU A 132 15.24 9.63 -17.87
N ILE A 133 14.37 10.59 -18.22
CA ILE A 133 12.92 10.39 -18.28
C ILE A 133 12.56 9.28 -19.28
N MET A 134 13.23 9.23 -20.43
CA MET A 134 13.00 8.20 -21.45
C MET A 134 13.35 6.79 -20.97
N LYS A 135 14.18 6.62 -19.94
CA LYS A 135 14.46 5.30 -19.34
C LYS A 135 13.23 4.71 -18.63
N HIS A 136 12.26 5.53 -18.27
CA HIS A 136 11.03 5.15 -17.57
C HIS A 136 9.85 4.95 -18.52
N LEU A 137 10.02 5.28 -19.81
CA LEU A 137 8.98 5.06 -20.81
C LEU A 137 8.69 3.57 -20.99
N ASN A 138 7.43 3.17 -20.77
CA ASN A 138 6.98 1.78 -20.80
C ASN A 138 7.74 0.84 -19.86
N ALA A 139 8.46 1.39 -18.88
CA ALA A 139 9.07 0.60 -17.81
C ALA A 139 8.14 0.67 -16.60
N GLY A 140 7.66 -0.49 -16.16
CA GLY A 140 7.03 -0.60 -14.86
C GLY A 140 8.01 -0.21 -13.76
N CYS A 141 7.56 0.56 -12.79
CA CYS A 141 8.39 1.01 -11.67
C CYS A 141 7.64 0.91 -10.33
N ILE A 142 8.43 0.92 -9.26
CA ILE A 142 7.98 1.11 -7.89
C ILE A 142 8.60 2.42 -7.42
N LEU A 143 7.79 3.23 -6.75
CA LEU A 143 8.20 4.53 -6.23
C LEU A 143 8.37 4.40 -4.72
N ILE A 144 9.50 4.87 -4.21
CA ILE A 144 9.76 4.94 -2.76
C ILE A 144 10.00 6.41 -2.43
N GLY A 145 9.11 6.99 -1.63
CA GLY A 145 9.22 8.38 -1.20
C GLY A 145 9.78 8.48 0.22
N GLU A 146 10.77 9.33 0.42
CA GLU A 146 11.24 9.67 1.76
C GLU A 146 10.57 10.97 2.24
N MET A 147 9.89 10.88 3.37
CA MET A 147 9.21 11.97 4.04
C MET A 147 10.20 12.85 4.84
N ASN A 148 9.73 14.02 5.27
CA ASN A 148 10.56 14.97 6.01
C ASN A 148 11.03 14.47 7.38
N ASP A 149 10.36 13.47 7.96
CA ASP A 149 10.71 12.79 9.21
C ASP A 149 11.63 11.55 9.02
N ASN A 150 12.16 11.35 7.81
CA ASN A 150 12.97 10.19 7.39
C ASN A 150 12.19 8.86 7.29
N GLN A 151 10.86 8.88 7.33
CA GLN A 151 10.07 7.70 6.98
C GLN A 151 10.09 7.50 5.46
N PHE A 152 10.09 6.24 5.04
CA PHE A 152 10.01 5.87 3.64
C PHE A 152 8.63 5.27 3.38
N ALA A 153 7.98 5.60 2.27
CA ALA A 153 6.71 5.03 1.86
C ALA A 153 6.83 4.43 0.45
N VAL A 154 6.27 3.23 0.24
CA VAL A 154 6.36 2.48 -1.00
C VAL A 154 5.02 2.49 -1.73
N ALA A 155 5.07 2.83 -3.02
CA ALA A 155 3.93 2.79 -3.93
C ALA A 155 4.26 1.90 -5.14
N GLY A 156 3.38 0.92 -5.37
CA GLY A 156 3.50 -0.05 -6.47
C GLY A 156 4.07 -1.40 -6.02
N THR A 157 4.01 -2.39 -6.90
CA THR A 157 4.63 -3.71 -6.73
C THR A 157 5.30 -4.14 -8.02
N SER A 158 6.24 -5.08 -7.97
CA SER A 158 6.93 -5.55 -9.19
C SER A 158 5.98 -6.32 -10.12
N ASP A 159 4.97 -6.99 -9.58
CA ASP A 159 3.95 -7.74 -10.34
C ASP A 159 2.88 -6.83 -10.96
N ASN A 160 2.48 -5.77 -10.24
CA ASN A 160 1.58 -4.73 -10.76
C ASN A 160 2.26 -3.35 -10.70
N PRO A 161 3.20 -3.07 -11.62
CA PRO A 161 4.04 -1.88 -11.49
C PRO A 161 3.31 -0.60 -11.91
N LEU A 162 3.81 0.53 -11.41
CA LEU A 162 3.38 1.86 -11.83
C LEU A 162 4.05 2.23 -13.16
N TYR A 163 3.29 2.81 -14.08
CA TYR A 163 3.81 3.29 -15.36
C TYR A 163 3.88 4.81 -15.37
N VAL A 164 5.10 5.36 -15.51
CA VAL A 164 5.32 6.81 -15.50
C VAL A 164 4.86 7.42 -16.82
N LYS A 165 3.82 8.24 -16.76
CA LYS A 165 3.36 9.12 -17.85
C LYS A 165 3.99 10.49 -17.69
N THR A 166 4.62 11.00 -18.74
CA THR A 166 5.40 12.24 -18.70
C THR A 166 4.73 13.32 -19.54
N ALA A 167 4.55 14.51 -18.98
CA ALA A 167 4.04 15.68 -19.69
C ALA A 167 5.05 16.83 -19.62
N PHE A 168 5.50 17.33 -20.77
CA PHE A 168 6.40 18.47 -20.84
C PHE A 168 5.61 19.78 -20.99
N SER A 169 6.00 20.81 -20.24
CA SER A 169 5.52 22.18 -20.42
C SER A 169 6.71 23.11 -20.61
N SER A 170 6.69 23.90 -21.69
CA SER A 170 7.70 24.94 -21.91
C SER A 170 7.47 26.18 -21.05
N GLY A 171 6.29 26.33 -20.46
CA GLY A 171 5.80 27.57 -19.86
C GLY A 171 5.42 28.60 -20.94
N LYS A 172 4.22 29.18 -20.84
CA LYS A 172 3.72 30.25 -21.73
C LYS A 172 4.14 31.63 -21.25
N LYS A 173 4.42 31.78 -19.95
CA LYS A 173 4.85 33.02 -19.29
C LYS A 173 6.09 32.76 -18.44
N GLY A 174 6.90 33.78 -18.17
CA GLY A 174 8.13 33.64 -17.37
C GLY A 174 7.92 33.11 -15.94
N ALA A 175 6.71 33.23 -15.40
CA ALA A 175 6.35 32.68 -14.09
C ALA A 175 5.80 31.24 -14.15
N GLU A 176 5.54 30.71 -15.34
CA GLU A 176 5.05 29.34 -15.49
C GLU A 176 6.21 28.35 -15.40
N LYS A 177 5.96 27.22 -14.74
CA LYS A 177 6.97 26.18 -14.54
C LYS A 177 7.37 25.57 -15.89
N ARG A 178 8.64 25.69 -16.25
CA ARG A 178 9.25 24.96 -17.38
C ARG A 178 9.84 23.66 -16.88
N GLY A 179 9.33 22.53 -17.36
CA GLY A 179 9.78 21.22 -16.90
C GLY A 179 8.87 20.07 -17.31
N TYR A 180 9.09 18.94 -16.65
CA TYR A 180 8.30 17.73 -16.83
C TYR A 180 7.46 17.46 -15.59
N THR A 181 6.18 17.15 -15.81
CA THR A 181 5.31 16.55 -14.80
C THR A 181 5.21 15.06 -15.10
N CYS A 182 5.63 14.25 -14.14
CA CYS A 182 5.59 12.80 -14.21
C CYS A 182 4.47 12.31 -13.29
N LYS A 183 3.55 11.51 -13.82
CA LYS A 183 2.46 10.89 -13.08
C LYS A 183 2.51 9.39 -13.30
N ALA A 184 2.56 8.62 -12.22
CA ALA A 184 2.45 7.17 -12.27
C ALA A 184 1.20 6.78 -11.47
N GLU A 185 0.31 6.01 -12.07
CA GLU A 185 -0.91 5.55 -11.40
C GLU A 185 -1.20 4.12 -11.83
N GLN A 186 -1.69 3.31 -10.90
CA GLN A 186 -2.19 1.97 -11.18
C GLN A 186 -3.20 1.56 -10.11
N ASP A 187 -4.11 0.66 -10.47
CA ASP A 187 -5.13 0.08 -9.59
C ASP A 187 -4.94 -1.44 -9.50
N GLY A 188 -5.67 -2.08 -8.57
CA GLY A 188 -5.63 -3.53 -8.34
C GLY A 188 -4.59 -3.94 -7.29
N PHE A 189 -4.16 -3.02 -6.42
CA PHE A 189 -3.27 -3.37 -5.31
C PHE A 189 -4.04 -4.01 -4.15
N MET A 190 -3.38 -4.96 -3.47
CA MET A 190 -3.94 -5.66 -2.30
C MET A 190 -3.78 -4.88 -0.99
N PHE A 191 -2.93 -3.86 -0.98
CA PHE A 191 -2.61 -3.02 0.16
C PHE A 191 -2.37 -1.59 -0.34
N GLY A 192 -2.54 -0.60 0.54
CA GLY A 192 -2.30 0.82 0.27
C GLY A 192 -0.83 1.19 0.27
N VAL A 193 -0.53 2.49 0.16
CA VAL A 193 0.85 2.98 0.27
C VAL A 193 1.36 2.67 1.68
N THR A 194 2.44 1.88 1.76
CA THR A 194 2.88 1.29 3.02
C THR A 194 4.26 1.81 3.41
N PRO A 195 4.50 2.17 4.69
CA PRO A 195 5.82 2.51 5.17
C PRO A 195 6.86 1.39 4.97
N LEU A 196 8.09 1.75 4.62
CA LEU A 196 9.23 0.86 4.54
C LEU A 196 10.07 1.01 5.81
N LYS A 197 10.38 -0.14 6.43
CA LYS A 197 11.22 -0.20 7.62
C LYS A 197 12.58 0.48 7.37
N ALA A 198 12.99 1.37 8.28
CA ALA A 198 14.15 2.23 8.10
C ALA A 198 15.46 1.45 7.85
N GLU A 199 15.65 0.31 8.52
CA GLU A 199 16.84 -0.53 8.32
C GLU A 199 16.91 -1.12 6.91
N ILE A 200 15.76 -1.40 6.30
CA ILE A 200 15.68 -1.89 4.92
C ILE A 200 15.96 -0.76 3.94
N ALA A 201 15.37 0.41 4.17
CA ALA A 201 15.61 1.59 3.34
C ALA A 201 17.10 1.95 3.26
N ALA A 202 17.84 1.82 4.38
CA ALA A 202 19.28 2.08 4.44
C ALA A 202 20.14 1.08 3.63
N GLN A 203 19.61 -0.09 3.29
CA GLN A 203 20.32 -1.15 2.55
C GLN A 203 20.10 -1.09 1.04
N LEU A 204 19.21 -0.22 0.55
CA LEU A 204 18.85 -0.14 -0.86
C LEU A 204 20.06 0.31 -1.72
N PRO A 205 20.42 -0.42 -2.79
CA PRO A 205 21.59 -0.11 -3.60
C PRO A 205 21.34 1.11 -4.51
N LEU A 206 21.92 2.26 -4.19
CA LEU A 206 21.75 3.49 -4.97
C LEU A 206 22.73 3.60 -6.15
N ILE A 207 22.26 4.17 -7.27
CA ILE A 207 23.15 4.65 -8.34
C ILE A 207 24.03 5.76 -7.75
N ALA A 208 25.32 5.74 -8.05
CA ALA A 208 26.22 6.82 -7.64
C ALA A 208 25.74 8.15 -8.21
N ALA A 209 25.63 9.18 -7.38
CA ALA A 209 25.26 10.51 -7.82
C ALA A 209 26.23 10.99 -8.92
N VAL A 210 25.66 11.42 -10.05
CA VAL A 210 26.40 11.99 -11.19
C VAL A 210 26.50 13.50 -11.03
#